data_AF-A0A943MRJ7-F1
#
_entry.id   AF-A0A943MRJ7-F1
#
_cell.length_a   1.000
_cell.length_b   1.000
_cell.length_c   1.000
_cell.angle_alpha   90.00
_cell.angle_beta   90.00
_cell.angle_gamma   90.00
#
_symmetry.space_group_name_H-M   'P 1'
#
loop_
_entity.id
_entity.type
_entity.pdbx_description
1 polymer ?
#
loop_
_entity_poly.entity_id
_entity_poly.type
_entity_poly.pdbx_seq_one_letter_code
_entity_poly.pdbx_strand_id
1 'polypeptide(L)'
;EREFSREHQRRLSLFGPHADQIVFLINGKDASHFASQGQQRSLVLSYKMAEVALLRDRLNQTPVLLLDDVMSELDEQRRSQLIKVISQDIQTFITSTNLSYFDDEFLSNAEIIELTQEGER
;
A
#
# COMPACT_ATOMS: atom_id res chain seq x y z
N GLU A 1 38.43 10.33 10.02
CA GLU A 1 38.92 9.40 11.06
C GLU A 1 37.82 8.80 11.93
N ARG A 2 36.98 9.57 12.64
CA ARG A 2 35.93 9.01 13.52
C ARG A 2 34.95 8.07 12.79
N GLU A 3 34.50 8.44 11.60
CA GLU A 3 33.53 7.63 10.84
C GLU A 3 34.15 6.35 10.25
N PHE A 4 35.40 6.41 9.76
CA PHE A 4 36.13 5.23 9.30
C PHE A 4 36.31 4.19 10.42
N SER A 5 36.64 4.63 11.64
CA SER A 5 36.73 3.73 12.79
C SER A 5 35.38 3.09 13.14
N ARG A 6 34.27 3.83 12.98
CA ARG A 6 32.91 3.32 13.20
C ARG A 6 32.48 2.31 12.14
N GLU A 7 32.76 2.59 10.86
CA GLU A 7 32.53 1.66 9.75
C GLU A 7 33.33 0.37 9.94
N HIS A 8 34.60 0.48 10.32
CA HIS A 8 35.46 -0.66 10.58
C HIS A 8 34.97 -1.52 11.76
N GLN A 9 34.55 -0.89 12.86
CA GLN A 9 33.98 -1.59 14.01
C GLN A 9 32.68 -2.31 13.67
N ARG A 10 31.81 -1.68 12.86
CA ARG A 10 30.50 -2.23 12.46
C ARG A 10 30.56 -3.18 11.26
N ARG A 11 31.69 -3.23 10.55
CA ARG A 11 31.89 -3.97 9.29
C ARG A 11 30.80 -3.66 8.24
N LEU A 12 30.37 -2.40 8.20
CA LEU A 12 29.34 -1.88 7.30
C LEU A 12 29.72 -0.47 6.87
N SER A 13 29.48 -0.13 5.60
CA SER A 13 29.55 1.25 5.12
C SER A 13 28.39 2.06 5.71
N LEU A 14 28.70 3.18 6.36
CA LEU A 14 27.74 4.07 7.00
C LEU A 14 27.20 5.14 6.04
N PHE A 15 27.85 5.31 4.88
CA PHE A 15 27.45 6.27 3.86
C PHE A 15 27.11 5.58 2.54
N GLY A 16 26.04 6.05 1.91
CA GLY A 16 25.52 5.57 0.63
C GLY A 16 23.99 5.56 0.63
N PRO A 17 23.34 5.37 -0.53
CA PRO A 17 21.87 5.40 -0.65
C PRO A 17 21.15 4.41 0.27
N HIS A 18 21.82 3.32 0.68
CA HIS A 18 21.29 2.35 1.64
C HIS A 18 21.14 2.89 3.06
N ALA A 19 21.82 4.00 3.39
CA ALA A 19 21.72 4.69 4.68
C ALA A 19 20.73 5.86 4.64
N ASP A 20 20.23 6.25 3.46
CA ASP A 20 19.22 7.30 3.33
C ASP A 20 17.88 6.82 3.90
N GLN A 21 17.12 7.74 4.50
CA GLN A 21 15.83 7.46 5.10
C GLN A 21 14.71 8.20 4.37
N ILE A 22 13.66 7.47 4.03
CA ILE A 22 12.41 8.06 3.54
C ILE A 22 11.54 8.38 4.77
N VAL A 23 11.32 9.67 5.01
CA VAL A 23 10.47 10.14 6.12
C VAL A 23 9.18 10.69 5.57
N PHE A 24 8.06 10.17 6.05
CA PHE A 24 6.73 10.69 5.71
C PHE A 24 6.28 11.69 6.78
N LEU A 25 5.78 12.83 6.33
CA LEU A 25 5.30 13.89 7.21
C LEU A 25 3.80 14.06 7.08
N ILE A 26 3.10 14.12 8.21
CA ILE A 26 1.69 14.52 8.29
C ILE A 26 1.63 15.79 9.13
N ASN A 27 1.13 16.88 8.55
CA ASN A 27 1.10 18.21 9.17
C ASN A 27 2.47 18.64 9.73
N GLY A 28 3.54 18.32 9.01
CA GLY A 28 4.93 18.64 9.38
C GLY A 28 5.53 17.77 10.49
N LYS A 29 4.82 16.73 10.96
CA LYS A 29 5.33 15.79 11.97
C LYS A 29 5.62 14.42 11.35
N ASP A 30 6.65 13.75 11.87
CA ASP A 30 7.02 12.40 11.46
C ASP A 30 5.85 11.41 11.71
N ALA A 31 5.32 10.86 10.62
CA ALA A 31 4.18 9.96 10.68
C ALA A 31 4.50 8.63 11.38
N SER A 32 5.76 8.19 11.36
CA SER A 32 6.18 6.95 12.05
C SER A 32 6.01 7.06 13.57
N HIS A 33 6.16 8.27 14.11
CA HIS A 33 6.08 8.53 15.54
C HIS A 33 4.73 9.12 16.01
N PHE A 34 4.08 9.94 15.17
CA PHE A 34 2.95 10.76 15.61
C PHE A 34 1.61 10.44 14.94
N ALA A 35 1.60 9.65 13.87
CA ALA A 35 0.35 9.32 13.19
C ALA A 35 -0.41 8.22 13.94
N SER A 36 -1.74 8.34 14.00
CA SER A 36 -2.60 7.24 14.45
C SER A 36 -2.53 6.06 13.47
N GLN A 37 -2.94 4.88 13.90
CA GLN A 37 -2.96 3.69 13.02
C GLN A 37 -3.77 3.93 11.74
N GLY A 38 -4.94 4.57 11.83
CA GLY A 38 -5.74 4.91 10.65
C GLY A 38 -5.05 5.91 9.71
N GLN A 39 -4.28 6.86 10.26
CA GLN A 39 -3.47 7.79 9.46
C GLN A 39 -2.30 7.08 8.77
N GLN A 40 -1.61 6.18 9.47
CA GLN A 40 -0.52 5.38 8.89
C GLN A 40 -1.01 4.51 7.73
N ARG A 41 -2.16 3.84 7.90
CA ARG A 41 -2.80 3.06 6.82
C ARG A 41 -3.16 3.94 5.62
N SER A 42 -3.78 5.09 5.86
CA SER A 42 -4.13 6.04 4.79
C SER A 42 -2.90 6.56 4.04
N LEU A 43 -1.82 6.83 4.78
CA LEU A 43 -0.55 7.28 4.23
C LEU A 43 0.05 6.22 3.31
N VAL A 44 0.17 4.97 3.78
CA VAL A 44 0.71 3.86 2.99
C VAL A 44 -0.13 3.63 1.74
N LEU A 45 -1.46 3.63 1.88
CA LEU A 45 -2.36 3.48 0.74
C LEU A 45 -2.18 4.61 -0.28
N SER A 46 -2.14 5.86 0.19
CA SER A 46 -1.91 7.03 -0.68
C SER A 46 -0.56 6.95 -1.39
N TYR A 47 0.48 6.49 -0.70
CA TYR A 47 1.81 6.29 -1.29
C TYR A 47 1.77 5.22 -2.39
N LYS A 48 1.07 4.11 -2.17
CA LYS A 48 0.87 3.08 -3.20
C LYS A 48 0.07 3.57 -4.39
N MET A 49 -0.97 4.38 -4.17
CA MET A 49 -1.73 4.97 -5.29
C MET A 49 -0.87 5.97 -6.09
N ALA A 50 -0.01 6.74 -5.42
CA ALA A 50 0.96 7.61 -6.08
C ALA A 50 1.99 6.82 -6.90
N GLU A 51 2.46 5.69 -6.38
CA GLU A 51 3.35 4.77 -7.10
C GLU A 51 2.68 4.24 -8.38
N VAL A 52 1.41 3.81 -8.30
CA VAL A 52 0.64 3.37 -9.48
C VAL A 52 0.51 4.49 -10.52
N ALA A 53 0.18 5.71 -10.10
CA ALA A 53 0.08 6.85 -11.00
C ALA A 53 1.43 7.19 -11.66
N LEU A 54 2.52 7.12 -10.90
CA LEU A 54 3.88 7.33 -11.41
C LEU A 54 4.28 6.27 -12.43
N LEU A 55 3.99 4.99 -12.15
CA LEU A 55 4.31 3.89 -13.07
C LEU A 55 3.55 4.04 -14.39
N ARG A 56 2.27 4.43 -14.33
CA ARG A 56 1.47 4.75 -15.52
C ARG A 56 2.09 5.84 -16.37
N ASP A 57 2.47 6.95 -15.75
CA ASP A 57 3.11 8.09 -16.43
C ASP A 57 4.47 7.73 -17.03
N ARG A 58 5.29 6.97 -16.30
CA ARG A 58 6.66 6.65 -16.71
C ARG A 58 6.76 5.53 -17.73
N LEU A 59 5.88 4.53 -17.66
CA LEU A 59 5.97 3.33 -18.46
C LEU A 59 4.88 3.28 -19.56
N ASN A 60 3.94 4.22 -19.57
CA ASN A 60 2.72 4.17 -20.40
C ASN A 60 1.98 2.83 -20.27
N GLN A 61 2.06 2.21 -19.09
CA GLN A 61 1.45 0.93 -18.78
C GLN A 61 0.80 1.01 -17.41
N THR A 62 -0.42 0.49 -17.32
CA THR A 62 -1.10 0.35 -16.03
C THR A 62 -0.62 -0.93 -15.33
N PRO A 63 -0.11 -0.84 -14.09
CA PRO A 63 0.28 -2.03 -13.34
C PRO A 63 -0.95 -2.82 -12.87
N VAL A 64 -0.78 -4.12 -12.68
CA VAL A 64 -1.75 -4.94 -11.95
C VAL A 64 -1.63 -4.63 -10.46
N LEU A 65 -2.76 -4.35 -9.82
CA LEU A 65 -2.82 -4.06 -8.39
C LEU A 65 -3.27 -5.30 -7.62
N LEU A 66 -2.53 -5.65 -6.57
CA LEU A 66 -2.87 -6.75 -5.66
C LEU A 66 -3.14 -6.16 -4.28
N LEU A 67 -4.33 -6.42 -3.74
CA LEU A 67 -4.76 -5.93 -2.44
C LEU A 67 -5.09 -7.13 -1.54
N ASP A 68 -4.28 -7.34 -0.50
CA ASP A 68 -4.44 -8.45 0.42
C ASP A 68 -5.14 -8.01 1.72
N ASP A 69 -6.40 -8.41 1.91
CA ASP A 69 -7.30 -8.10 3.04
C ASP A 69 -7.33 -6.63 3.49
N VAL A 70 -6.92 -5.70 2.63
CA VAL A 70 -6.78 -4.29 2.98
C VAL A 70 -8.11 -3.65 3.38
N MET A 71 -9.23 -4.21 2.91
CA MET A 71 -10.56 -3.67 3.18
C MET A 71 -10.98 -3.81 4.64
N SER A 72 -10.54 -4.88 5.34
CA SER A 72 -10.89 -5.10 6.76
C SER A 72 -10.24 -4.07 7.69
N GLU A 73 -9.16 -3.42 7.23
CA GLU A 73 -8.38 -2.46 7.98
C GLU A 73 -8.83 -0.99 7.82
N LEU A 74 -9.77 -0.75 6.91
CA LEU A 74 -10.22 0.59 6.52
C LEU A 74 -11.64 0.87 7.02
N ASP A 75 -11.87 2.11 7.44
CA ASP A 75 -13.22 2.59 7.67
C ASP A 75 -13.98 2.78 6.33
N GLU A 76 -15.29 3.01 6.42
CA GLU A 76 -16.17 3.18 5.26
C GLU A 76 -15.68 4.28 4.30
N GLN A 77 -15.31 5.45 4.82
CA GLN A 77 -14.86 6.56 4.00
C GLN A 77 -13.59 6.21 3.21
N ARG A 78 -12.63 5.54 3.85
CA ARG A 78 -11.39 5.11 3.20
C ARG A 78 -11.61 4.00 2.17
N ARG A 79 -12.51 3.04 2.46
CA ARG A 79 -12.88 1.99 1.51
C ARG A 79 -13.47 2.58 0.24
N SER A 80 -14.43 3.51 0.35
CA SER A 80 -15.01 4.18 -0.83
C SER A 80 -13.96 4.94 -1.63
N GLN A 81 -12.99 5.59 -0.97
CA GLN A 81 -11.90 6.26 -1.67
C GLN A 81 -10.99 5.28 -2.43
N LEU A 82 -10.65 4.14 -1.81
CA LEU A 82 -9.86 3.10 -2.46
C LEU A 82 -10.59 2.54 -3.68
N ILE A 83 -11.86 2.16 -3.52
CA ILE A 83 -12.72 1.65 -4.60
C ILE A 83 -12.73 2.63 -5.78
N LYS A 84 -12.93 3.93 -5.51
CA LYS A 84 -12.93 4.95 -6.56
C LYS A 84 -11.63 5.00 -7.36
N VAL A 85 -10.48 4.79 -6.72
CA VAL A 85 -9.17 4.82 -7.41
C VAL A 85 -8.97 3.55 -8.25
N ILE A 86 -9.31 2.38 -7.72
CA ILE A 86 -9.10 1.11 -8.43
C ILE A 86 -10.06 0.92 -9.60
N SER A 87 -11.26 1.52 -9.55
CA SER A 87 -12.21 1.53 -10.66
C SER A 87 -11.75 2.37 -11.87
N GLN A 88 -10.66 3.15 -11.75
CA GLN A 88 -10.12 3.97 -12.85
C GLN A 88 -9.13 3.18 -13.72
N ASP A 89 -9.63 2.13 -14.35
CA ASP A 89 -8.92 1.36 -15.38
C ASP A 89 -7.66 0.64 -14.84
N ILE A 90 -7.73 0.11 -13.62
CA ILE A 90 -6.64 -0.68 -13.00
C ILE A 90 -7.12 -2.12 -12.86
N GLN A 91 -6.44 -3.07 -13.51
CA GLN A 91 -6.71 -4.48 -13.21
C GLN A 91 -6.31 -4.76 -11.76
N THR A 92 -7.29 -5.13 -10.94
CA THR A 92 -7.10 -5.27 -9.49
C THR A 92 -7.58 -6.63 -9.01
N PHE A 93 -6.74 -7.33 -8.26
CA PHE A 93 -7.11 -8.52 -7.50
C PHE A 93 -7.21 -8.16 -6.02
N ILE A 94 -8.30 -8.57 -5.37
CA ILE A 94 -8.57 -8.24 -3.97
C ILE A 94 -8.89 -9.53 -3.23
N THR A 95 -8.22 -9.78 -2.11
CA THR A 95 -8.67 -10.78 -1.14
C THR A 95 -9.52 -10.06 -0.08
N SER A 96 -10.64 -10.67 0.29
CA SER A 96 -11.50 -10.17 1.36
C SER A 96 -12.23 -11.33 2.01
N THR A 97 -12.41 -11.23 3.32
CA THR A 97 -13.24 -12.16 4.09
C THR A 97 -14.72 -11.76 4.10
N ASN A 98 -15.05 -10.55 3.61
CA ASN A 98 -16.42 -10.03 3.62
C ASN A 98 -16.71 -9.19 2.37
N LEU A 99 -17.75 -9.55 1.63
CA LEU A 99 -18.22 -8.81 0.45
C LEU A 99 -18.97 -7.52 0.81
N SER A 100 -19.47 -7.37 2.03
CA SER A 100 -20.17 -6.17 2.49
C SER A 100 -19.28 -4.92 2.59
N TYR A 101 -17.99 -5.06 2.24
CA TYR A 101 -17.04 -3.96 2.18
C TYR A 101 -17.07 -3.22 0.84
N PHE A 102 -17.75 -3.78 -0.15
CA PHE A 102 -17.87 -3.25 -1.50
C PHE A 102 -19.34 -2.90 -1.76
N ASP A 103 -19.57 -1.88 -2.59
CA ASP A 103 -20.91 -1.54 -3.04
C ASP A 103 -21.34 -2.46 -4.20
N ASP A 104 -22.66 -2.51 -4.42
CA ASP A 104 -23.26 -3.35 -5.45
C ASP A 104 -22.75 -2.98 -6.87
N GLU A 105 -22.43 -1.71 -7.10
CA GLU A 105 -21.89 -1.24 -8.37
C GLU A 105 -20.51 -1.86 -8.63
N PHE A 106 -19.61 -1.83 -7.66
CA PHE A 106 -18.29 -2.44 -7.77
C PHE A 106 -18.39 -3.97 -7.94
N LEU A 107 -19.23 -4.62 -7.12
CA LEU A 107 -19.42 -6.06 -7.18
C LEU A 107 -20.02 -6.51 -8.53
N SER A 108 -20.92 -5.72 -9.13
CA SER A 108 -21.50 -6.02 -10.43
C SER A 108 -20.48 -6.03 -11.58
N ASN A 109 -19.36 -5.32 -11.41
CA ASN A 109 -18.27 -5.22 -12.38
C ASN A 109 -17.07 -6.13 -12.01
N ALA A 110 -17.17 -6.89 -10.93
CA ALA A 110 -16.11 -7.76 -10.45
C ALA A 110 -16.44 -9.24 -10.74
N GLU A 111 -15.39 -10.03 -11.00
CA GLU A 111 -15.48 -11.48 -10.96
C GLU A 111 -15.21 -11.95 -9.53
N ILE A 112 -16.22 -12.54 -8.89
CA ILE A 112 -16.12 -13.03 -7.51
C ILE A 112 -15.77 -14.51 -7.55
N ILE A 113 -14.60 -14.84 -6.99
CA ILE A 113 -14.14 -16.22 -6.86
C ILE A 113 -14.24 -16.61 -5.38
N GLU A 114 -15.22 -17.45 -5.06
CA GLU A 114 -15.34 -18.02 -3.72
C GLU A 114 -14.34 -19.17 -3.55
N LEU A 115 -13.43 -19.02 -2.59
CA LEU A 115 -12.50 -20.08 -2.22
C LEU A 115 -13.18 -21.03 -1.24
N THR A 116 -13.75 -22.11 -1.74
CA THR A 116 -14.18 -23.24 -0.91
C THR A 116 -12.95 -24.05 -0.48
N GLN A 117 -12.94 -24.53 0.77
CA GLN A 117 -11.94 -25.51 1.22
C GLN A 117 -12.21 -26.87 0.56
N GLU A 118 -11.97 -26.99 -0.74
CA GLU A 118 -11.79 -28.28 -1.42
C GLU A 118 -10.33 -28.36 -1.85
N GLY A 119 -9.48 -28.70 -0.88
CA GLY A 119 -8.04 -28.77 -1.04
C GLY A 119 -7.41 -29.53 0.11
N GLU A 120 -7.41 -30.85 -0.06
CA GLU A 120 -6.73 -31.94 0.66
C GLU A 120 -5.65 -31.53 1.69
N ARG A 121 -5.83 -32.01 2.93
CA ARG A 121 -4.72 -32.49 3.74
C ARG A 121 -4.73 -34.01 3.75
#